data_AF-K1GXF4-F1
#
_entry.id   AF-K1GXF4-F1
#
_cell.length_a   1.000
_cell.length_b   1.000
_cell.length_c   1.000
_cell.angle_alpha   90.00
_cell.angle_beta   90.00
_cell.angle_gamma   90.00
#
_symmetry.space_group_name_H-M   'P 1'
#
loop_
_entity.id
_entity.type
_entity.pdbx_description
1 polymer ?
#
loop_
_entity_poly.entity_id
_entity_poly.type
_entity_poly.pdbx_seq_one_letter_code
_entity_poly.pdbx_strand_id
1 'polypeptide(L)'
;MNKCLILSKNTYEAKLALLEDDKLEEIYIERDKEKEISGNIYKGKIVDILNKGEIIFVDIGLEKNTFLSFENKKNIPKFNIFDS
;
A
#
# COMPACT_ATOMS: atom_id res chain seq x y z
N MET A 1 28.56 -18.05 -7.14
CA MET A 1 27.27 -17.43 -7.46
C MET A 1 27.22 -16.12 -6.72
N ASN A 2 27.57 -15.05 -7.42
CA ASN A 2 27.65 -13.70 -6.88
C ASN A 2 26.37 -12.96 -7.29
N LYS A 3 25.68 -12.37 -6.32
CA LYS A 3 24.52 -11.50 -6.56
C LYS A 3 24.88 -10.06 -6.26
N CYS A 4 24.48 -9.15 -7.13
CA CYS A 4 24.69 -7.71 -6.97
C CYS A 4 23.39 -6.96 -7.27
N LEU A 5 23.11 -5.92 -6.47
CA LEU A 5 22.02 -4.99 -6.72
C LEU A 5 22.60 -3.64 -7.14
N ILE A 6 22.13 -3.12 -8.27
CA ILE A 6 22.50 -1.80 -8.77
C ILE A 6 21.27 -0.88 -8.68
N LEU A 7 21.41 0.21 -7.91
CA LEU A 7 20.40 1.26 -7.80
C LEU A 7 20.79 2.47 -8.64
N SER A 8 19.89 2.94 -9.50
CA SER A 8 20.03 4.19 -10.26
C SER A 8 18.78 5.04 -10.06
N LYS A 9 18.95 6.31 -9.67
CA LYS A 9 17.84 7.22 -9.38
C LYS A 9 18.02 8.54 -10.11
N ASN A 10 16.95 9.02 -10.76
CA ASN A 10 16.85 10.37 -11.30
C ASN A 10 15.56 11.05 -10.82
N THR A 11 15.24 12.24 -11.33
CA THR A 11 14.07 13.04 -10.92
C THR A 11 12.72 12.45 -11.36
N TYR A 12 12.70 11.40 -12.18
CA TYR A 12 11.48 10.82 -12.76
C TYR A 12 11.28 9.35 -12.39
N GLU A 13 12.36 8.63 -12.10
CA GLU A 13 12.34 7.19 -11.85
C GLU A 13 13.49 6.72 -10.94
N ALA A 14 13.23 5.61 -10.25
CA ALA A 14 14.22 4.77 -9.58
C ALA A 14 14.26 3.40 -10.25
N LYS A 15 15.47 2.89 -10.53
CA LYS A 15 15.72 1.58 -11.14
C LYS A 15 16.55 0.73 -10.22
N LEU A 16 16.14 -0.51 -9.99
CA LEU A 16 16.88 -1.53 -9.26
C LEU A 16 17.15 -2.72 -10.19
N ALA A 17 18.41 -3.03 -10.46
CA ALA A 17 18.80 -4.18 -11.27
C ALA A 17 19.44 -5.26 -10.38
N LEU A 18 18.99 -6.50 -10.52
CA LEU A 18 19.61 -7.69 -9.95
C LEU A 18 20.54 -8.31 -10.99
N LEU A 19 21.82 -8.41 -10.64
CA LEU A 19 22.82 -9.14 -11.41
C LEU A 19 23.12 -10.46 -10.72
N GLU A 20 23.23 -11.53 -11.50
CA GLU A 20 23.83 -12.80 -11.10
C GLU A 20 25.03 -13.10 -12.00
N ASP A 21 26.21 -13.25 -11.39
CA ASP A 21 27.47 -13.50 -12.11
C ASP A 21 27.70 -12.52 -13.28
N ASP A 22 27.53 -11.21 -12.99
CA ASP A 22 27.63 -10.06 -13.89
C ASP A 22 26.63 -10.03 -15.07
N LYS A 23 25.62 -10.91 -15.06
CA LYS A 23 24.51 -10.90 -16.02
C LYS A 23 23.25 -10.31 -15.39
N LEU A 24 22.54 -9.50 -16.15
CA LEU A 24 21.24 -8.97 -15.75
C LEU A 24 20.21 -10.08 -15.70
N GLU A 25 19.65 -10.29 -14.51
CA GLU A 25 18.60 -11.27 -14.27
C GLU A 25 17.23 -10.59 -14.20
N GLU A 26 17.11 -9.51 -13.41
CA GLU A 26 15.85 -8.79 -13.25
C GLU A 26 16.06 -7.26 -13.11
N ILE A 27 15.07 -6.47 -13.55
CA ILE A 27 15.05 -5.01 -13.36
C ILE A 27 13.67 -4.54 -12.90
N TYR A 28 13.65 -3.73 -11.84
CA TYR A 28 12.49 -3.03 -11.32
C TYR A 28 12.62 -1.54 -11.64
N ILE A 29 11.52 -0.90 -12.08
CA ILE A 29 11.47 0.53 -12.37
C ILE A 29 10.26 1.13 -11.66
N GLU A 30 10.52 2.00 -10.70
CA GLU A 30 9.51 2.80 -9.99
C GLU A 30 9.50 4.22 -10.57
N ARG A 31 8.31 4.75 -10.91
CA ARG A 31 8.14 6.12 -11.43
C ARG A 31 7.28 6.93 -10.48
N ASP A 32 7.63 8.21 -10.28
CA ASP A 32 6.98 9.08 -9.28
C ASP A 32 5.45 9.25 -9.44
N LYS A 33 4.90 8.94 -10.63
CA LYS A 33 3.46 9.04 -10.93
C LYS A 33 2.68 7.74 -10.70
N GLU A 34 3.37 6.62 -10.47
CA GLU A 34 2.78 5.32 -10.20
C GLU A 34 2.95 5.01 -8.71
N LYS A 35 2.28 5.77 -7.84
CA LYS A 35 2.18 5.38 -6.43
C LYS A 35 1.28 4.17 -6.33
N GLU A 36 1.88 2.98 -6.33
CA GLU A 36 1.17 1.75 -6.05
C GLU A 36 0.63 1.80 -4.61
N ILE A 37 -0.69 1.77 -4.48
CA ILE A 37 -1.36 1.77 -3.17
C ILE A 37 -1.46 0.36 -2.58
N SER A 38 -1.28 -0.67 -3.41
CA SER A 38 -1.41 -2.07 -3.04
C SER A 38 -0.26 -2.49 -2.12
N GLY A 39 -0.56 -3.31 -1.11
CA GLY A 39 0.44 -3.82 -0.15
C GLY A 39 0.95 -2.80 0.87
N ASN A 40 0.62 -1.52 0.72
CA ASN A 40 1.01 -0.48 1.67
C ASN A 40 0.21 -0.58 2.98
N ILE A 41 0.86 -0.19 4.07
CA ILE A 41 0.23 -0.07 5.40
C ILE A 41 0.06 1.41 5.70
N TYR A 42 -1.18 1.81 6.01
CA TYR A 42 -1.53 3.20 6.32
C TYR A 42 -2.06 3.30 7.75
N LYS A 43 -1.77 4.44 8.40
CA LYS A 43 -2.51 4.88 9.57
C LYS A 43 -3.66 5.76 9.08
N GLY A 44 -4.90 5.39 9.39
CA GLY A 44 -6.07 6.13 8.97
C GLY A 44 -7.02 6.48 10.11
N LYS A 45 -7.93 7.42 9.85
CA LYS A 45 -8.99 7.84 10.77
C LYS A 45 -10.33 7.31 10.27
N ILE A 46 -11.12 6.72 11.15
CA ILE A 46 -12.49 6.30 10.82
C ILE A 46 -13.35 7.56 10.62
N VAL A 47 -13.98 7.67 9.46
CA VAL A 47 -14.81 8.83 9.10
C VAL A 47 -16.29 8.47 9.01
N ASP A 48 -16.63 7.22 8.70
CA ASP A 48 -18.02 6.76 8.67
C ASP A 48 -18.13 5.24 8.88
N ILE A 49 -19.27 4.79 9.41
CA ILE A 49 -19.60 3.38 9.65
C ILE A 49 -21.02 3.11 9.18
N LEU A 50 -21.16 2.27 8.14
CA LEU A 50 -22.45 1.87 7.58
C LEU A 50 -22.81 0.44 7.97
N ASN A 51 -24.09 0.09 7.81
CA ASN A 51 -24.59 -1.29 7.97
C ASN A 51 -24.16 -1.96 9.28
N LYS A 52 -24.18 -1.21 10.39
CA LYS A 52 -23.77 -1.69 11.73
C LYS A 52 -22.32 -2.20 11.80
N GLY A 53 -21.40 -1.62 11.02
CA GLY A 53 -19.98 -1.97 11.06
C GLY A 53 -19.52 -2.89 9.93
N GLU A 54 -20.44 -3.31 9.05
CA GLU A 54 -20.07 -4.15 7.89
C GLU A 54 -19.24 -3.38 6.86
N ILE A 55 -19.40 -2.05 6.77
CA ILE A 55 -18.62 -1.19 5.87
C ILE A 55 -18.13 0.00 6.69
N ILE A 56 -16.81 0.19 6.72
CA ILE A 56 -16.16 1.26 7.48
C ILE A 56 -15.34 2.11 6.52
N PHE A 57 -15.63 3.40 6.47
CA PHE A 57 -14.84 4.35 5.68
C PHE A 57 -13.70 4.91 6.51
N VAL A 58 -12.51 4.93 5.92
CA VAL A 58 -11.27 5.36 6.56
C VAL A 58 -10.59 6.40 5.68
N ASP A 59 -10.26 7.55 6.26
CA ASP A 59 -9.38 8.53 5.64
C ASP A 59 -7.92 8.10 5.88
N ILE A 60 -7.18 7.88 4.79
CA ILE A 60 -5.75 7.51 4.80
C ILE A 60 -4.86 8.59 4.15
N GLY A 61 -5.39 9.80 3.94
CA GLY A 61 -4.65 10.91 3.34
C GLY A 61 -4.54 10.86 1.80
N LEU A 62 -5.41 10.10 1.14
CA LEU A 62 -5.56 10.10 -0.33
C LEU A 62 -6.74 10.99 -0.75
N GLU A 63 -6.88 11.22 -2.06
CA GLU A 63 -7.97 12.04 -2.62
C GLU A 63 -9.37 11.51 -2.25
N LYS A 64 -9.49 10.19 -2.06
CA LYS A 64 -10.74 9.52 -1.67
C LYS A 64 -10.50 8.64 -0.46
N ASN A 65 -11.50 8.62 0.43
CA ASN A 65 -11.55 7.69 1.55
C ASN A 65 -11.58 6.25 1.04
N THR A 66 -10.91 5.36 1.75
CA THR A 66 -10.96 3.91 1.50
C THR A 66 -12.06 3.29 2.35
N PHE A 67 -12.40 2.03 2.07
CA PHE A 67 -13.34 1.28 2.89
C PHE A 67 -12.76 -0.06 3.31
N LEU A 68 -13.13 -0.49 4.52
CA LEU A 68 -12.90 -1.83 5.04
C LEU A 68 -14.23 -2.58 5.05
N SER A 69 -14.21 -3.82 4.57
CA SER A 69 -15.35 -4.73 4.56
C SER A 69 -14.96 -6.04 5.24
N PHE A 70 -15.85 -6.56 6.09
CA PHE A 70 -15.63 -7.82 6.79
C PHE A 70 -16.40 -8.94 6.10
N GLU A 71 -15.68 -9.91 5.52
CA GLU A 71 -16.31 -11.09 4.91
C GLU A 71 -17.03 -11.96 5.96
N ASN A 72 -16.47 -12.05 7.18
CA ASN A 72 -17.05 -12.83 8.26
C ASN A 72 -17.82 -11.96 9.26
N LYS A 73 -19.14 -11.88 9.04
CA LYS A 73 -20.07 -11.09 9.84
C LYS A 73 -20.21 -11.52 11.31
N LYS A 74 -19.65 -12.67 11.72
CA LYS A 74 -19.74 -13.16 13.11
C LYS A 74 -18.79 -12.44 14.07
N ASN A 75 -17.72 -11.81 13.56
CA ASN A 75 -16.69 -11.15 14.38
C ASN A 75 -16.37 -9.75 13.84
N ILE A 76 -17.39 -8.89 13.71
CA ILE A 76 -17.18 -7.48 13.35
C ILE A 76 -16.64 -6.76 14.60
N PRO A 77 -15.42 -6.20 14.59
CA PRO A 77 -14.91 -5.42 15.70
C PRO A 77 -15.81 -4.20 15.92
N LYS A 78 -16.02 -3.81 17.19
CA LYS A 78 -16.75 -2.58 17.50
C LYS A 78 -15.79 -1.41 17.32
N PHE A 79 -16.04 -0.61 16.29
CA PHE A 79 -15.33 0.65 16.07
C PHE A 79 -16.23 1.82 16.43
N ASN A 80 -15.63 2.88 16.98
CA ASN A 80 -16.32 4.14 17.20
C ASN A 80 -15.61 5.26 16.43
N ILE A 81 -16.39 6.22 15.91
CA ILE A 81 -15.87 7.36 15.16
C ILE A 81 -14.98 8.25 16.05
N PHE A 82 -15.15 8.16 17.38
CA PHE A 82 -14.39 8.91 18.37
C PHE A 82 -13.15 8.19 18.91
N ASP A 83 -12.83 6.97 18.45
CA ASP A 83 -11.65 6.21 18.92
C ASP A 83 -10.31 6.74 18.33
N SER A 84 -10.25 8.05 18.00
CA SER A 84 -9.12 8.72 17.33
C SER A 84 -8.12 9.32 18.30
#